data_AF-A0A6P0Y2W3-F1
#
_entry.id   AF-A0A6P0Y2W3-F1
#
_cell.length_a   1.000
_cell.length_b   1.000
_cell.length_c   1.000
_cell.angle_alpha   90.00
_cell.angle_beta   90.00
_cell.angle_gamma   90.00
#
_symmetry.space_group_name_H-M   'P 1'
#
loop_
_entity.id
_entity.type
_entity.pdbx_description
1 polymer ?
#
loop_
_entity_poly.entity_id
_entity_poly.type
_entity_poly.pdbx_seq_one_letter_code
_entity_poly.pdbx_strand_id
1 'polypeptide(L)' 'MMAGANVTQLVGTLLRHGINHIQVIENEIIHWMEEHEYESIAQMRGSMSQINCPDESKFERAQYMKAIQSYKPAQSLV' A
#
# COMPACT_ATOMS: atom_id res chain seq x y z
N MET A 1 3.60 6.16 -1.52
CA MET A 1 4.70 5.43 -2.17
C MET A 1 4.16 4.64 -3.37
N MET A 2 4.10 3.31 -3.35
CA MET A 2 3.72 2.45 -4.49
C MET A 2 2.32 2.69 -5.07
N ALA A 3 1.33 2.95 -4.22
CA ALA A 3 -0.02 3.32 -4.68
C ALA A 3 -0.12 4.77 -5.22
N GLY A 4 0.98 5.54 -5.19
CA GLY A 4 1.06 6.91 -5.74
C GLY A 4 1.19 8.03 -4.70
N ALA A 5 1.00 7.76 -3.41
CA ALA A 5 1.04 8.82 -2.38
C ALA A 5 2.40 9.55 -2.30
N ASN A 6 2.37 10.88 -2.22
CA ASN A 6 3.55 11.74 -2.01
C ASN A 6 4.03 11.77 -0.55
N VAL A 7 3.09 11.70 0.40
CA VAL A 7 3.35 11.74 1.85
C VAL A 7 2.49 10.66 2.50
N THR A 8 3.02 10.03 3.56
CA THR A 8 2.29 9.08 4.39
C THR A 8 2.36 9.56 5.84
N GLN A 9 1.22 9.57 6.53
CA GLN A 9 1.12 10.02 7.92
C GLN A 9 1.03 8.83 8.87
N LEU A 10 1.75 8.91 9.99
CA LEU A 10 1.78 7.88 11.03
C LEU A 10 1.14 8.46 12.30
N VAL A 11 0.03 7.87 12.76
CA VAL A 11 -0.70 8.36 13.96
C VAL A 11 -0.81 7.26 14.99
N GLY A 12 -1.61 6.21 14.73
CA GLY A 12 -1.85 5.14 15.70
C GLY A 12 -0.57 4.42 16.15
N THR A 13 0.36 4.19 15.22
CA THR A 13 1.66 3.61 15.50
C THR A 13 2.52 4.50 16.41
N LEU A 14 2.59 5.80 16.13
CA LEU A 14 3.39 6.72 16.97
C LEU A 14 2.77 6.92 18.35
N LEU A 15 1.44 6.91 18.45
CA LEU A 15 0.76 6.95 19.75
C LEU A 15 1.02 5.70 20.61
N ARG A 16 1.16 4.53 19.98
CA ARG A 16 1.40 3.26 20.69
C ARG A 16 2.87 3.00 21.01
N HIS A 17 3.78 3.39 20.12
CA HIS A 17 5.19 2.99 20.19
C HIS A 17 6.15 4.17 20.42
N GLY A 18 5.64 5.41 20.46
CA GLY A 18 6.43 6.62 20.66
C GLY A 18 7.18 7.06 19.39
N ILE A 19 7.85 8.21 19.50
CA ILE A 19 8.51 8.87 18.35
C ILE A 19 9.72 8.09 17.81
N ASN A 20 10.44 7.36 18.68
CA ASN A 20 11.63 6.60 18.29
C ASN A 20 11.30 5.47 17.29
N HIS A 21 10.04 5.04 17.23
CA HIS A 21 9.61 4.03 16.28
C HIS A 21 9.67 4.49 14.81
N ILE A 22 9.82 5.79 14.55
CA ILE A 22 10.09 6.31 13.21
C ILE A 22 11.38 5.72 12.64
N GLN A 23 12.45 5.60 13.44
CA GLN A 23 13.73 5.05 12.97
C GLN A 23 13.60 3.57 12.56
N VAL A 24 12.77 2.81 13.28
CA VAL A 24 12.49 1.41 12.95
C VAL A 24 11.82 1.32 11.58
N ILE A 25 10.77 2.12 11.37
CA ILE A 25 10.04 2.17 10.09
C ILE A 25 10.95 2.62 8.95
N GLU A 26 11.80 3.62 9.18
CA GLU A 26 12.75 4.11 8.18
C GLU A 26 13.70 3.00 7.73
N ASN A 27 14.33 2.30 8.67
CA ASN A 27 15.24 1.20 8.37
C ASN A 27 14.54 0.04 7.65
N GLU A 28 13.33 -0.32 8.08
CA GLU A 28 12.53 -1.36 7.43
C GLU A 28 12.17 -0.99 5.98
N ILE A 29 11.83 0.28 5.73
CA ILE A 29 11.53 0.77 4.37
C ILE A 29 12.80 0.72 3.50
N ILE A 30 13.95 1.17 4.01
CA ILE A 30 15.22 1.13 3.28
C ILE A 30 15.56 -0.32 2.92
N HIS A 31 15.51 -1.22 3.90
CA HIS A 31 15.82 -2.62 3.67
C HIS A 31 14.87 -3.26 2.65
N TRP A 32 13.56 -3.01 2.77
CA TRP A 32 12.59 -3.51 1.81
C TRP A 32 12.85 -2.97 0.40
N MET A 33 13.26 -1.71 0.26
CA MET A 33 13.64 -1.12 -1.02
C MET A 33 14.87 -1.78 -1.63
N GLU A 34 15.89 -2.08 -0.82
CA GLU A 34 17.09 -2.81 -1.28
C GLU A 34 16.73 -4.20 -1.80
N GLU A 35 15.90 -4.96 -1.06
CA GLU A 35 15.45 -6.30 -1.48
C GLU A 35 14.64 -6.29 -2.79
N HIS A 36 13.94 -5.19 -3.07
CA HIS A 36 13.07 -5.04 -4.25
C HIS A 36 13.70 -4.16 -5.34
N GLU A 37 15.01 -3.91 -5.25
CA GLU A 37 15.80 -3.17 -6.25
C GLU A 37 15.29 -1.74 -6.53
N TYR A 38 14.72 -1.09 -5.51
CA TYR A 38 14.34 0.32 -5.57
C TYR A 38 15.48 1.20 -5.07
N GLU A 39 16.02 2.04 -5.96
CA GLU A 39 17.08 3.01 -5.64
C GLU A 39 16.53 4.27 -4.95
N SER A 40 15.24 4.57 -5.14
CA SER A 40 14.63 5.78 -4.54
C SER A 40 13.12 5.68 -4.33
N ILE A 41 12.62 6.50 -3.40
CA ILE A 41 11.18 6.73 -3.22
C ILE A 41 10.52 7.23 -4.51
N ALA A 42 11.22 8.05 -5.31
CA ALA A 42 10.70 8.57 -6.56
C ALA A 42 10.44 7.45 -7.58
N GLN A 43 11.36 6.47 -7.67
CA GLN A 43 11.22 5.28 -8.51
C GLN A 43 10.08 4.37 -8.03
N MET A 44 9.95 4.18 -6.72
CA MET A 44 8.88 3.37 -6.13
C MET A 44 7.49 4.01 -6.29
N ARG A 45 7.42 5.35 -6.38
CA ARG A 45 6.14 6.05 -6.31
C ARG A 45 5.23 5.73 -7.51
N GLY A 46 4.06 5.17 -7.22
CA GLY A 46 3.08 4.83 -8.25
C GLY A 46 3.34 3.51 -8.98
N SER A 47 4.35 2.72 -8.59
CA SER A 47 4.68 1.44 -9.23
C SER A 47 3.53 0.41 -9.19
N MET A 48 2.59 0.56 -8.26
CA MET A 48 1.38 -0.28 -8.15
C MET A 48 0.09 0.48 -8.48
N SER A 49 0.20 1.64 -9.14
CA SER A 49 -0.97 2.39 -9.61
C SER A 49 -1.54 1.76 -10.88
N GLN A 50 -2.85 1.95 -11.13
CA GLN A 50 -3.49 1.50 -12.37
C GLN A 50 -2.79 2.06 -13.61
N ILE A 51 -2.38 3.34 -13.56
CA ILE A 51 -1.70 4.05 -14.65
C ILE A 51 -0.41 3.36 -15.08
N ASN A 52 0.32 2.77 -14.12
CA ASN A 52 1.58 2.09 -14.38
C ASN A 52 1.42 0.56 -14.51
N CYS A 53 0.19 0.05 -14.60
CA CYS A 53 -0.06 -1.37 -14.83
C CYS A 53 0.05 -1.68 -16.33
N PRO A 54 0.89 -2.65 -16.76
CA PRO A 54 1.05 -3.00 -18.17
C PRO A 54 -0.24 -3.50 -18.86
N ASP A 55 -1.20 -4.00 -18.07
CA ASP A 55 -2.46 -4.56 -18.52
C ASP A 55 -3.59 -4.09 -17.61
N GLU A 56 -4.23 -2.99 -18.02
CA GLU A 56 -5.32 -2.34 -17.28
C GLU A 56 -6.49 -3.30 -17.00
N SER A 57 -6.81 -4.18 -17.96
CA SER A 57 -7.90 -5.16 -17.83
C SER A 57 -7.61 -6.20 -16.74
N LYS A 58 -6.34 -6.61 -16.55
CA LYS A 58 -5.97 -7.48 -15.42
C LYS A 58 -6.10 -6.78 -14.08
N PHE A 59 -5.70 -5.51 -14.00
CA PHE A 59 -5.86 -4.72 -12.78
C PHE A 59 -7.34 -4.62 -12.39
N GLU A 60 -8.20 -4.24 -13.33
CA GLU A 60 -9.65 -4.13 -13.12
C GLU A 60 -10.27 -5.46 -12.71
N ARG A 61 -9.92 -6.56 -13.40
CA ARG A 61 -10.41 -7.90 -13.07
C ARG A 61 -10.00 -8.32 -11.66
N ALA A 62 -8.77 -8.04 -11.23
CA ALA A 62 -8.32 -8.35 -9.89
C ALA A 62 -9.13 -7.57 -8.83
N GLN A 63 -9.38 -6.28 -9.06
CA GLN A 63 -10.22 -5.47 -8.15
C GLN A 63 -11.67 -5.96 -8.12
N TYR A 64 -12.24 -6.31 -9.28
CA TYR A 64 -13.59 -6.86 -9.38
C TYR A 64 -13.73 -8.18 -8.61
N MET A 65 -12.81 -9.13 -8.82
CA MET A 65 -12.82 -10.41 -8.10
C MET A 65 -12.72 -10.21 -6.59
N LYS A 66 -11.87 -9.28 -6.14
CA LYS A 66 -11.76 -8.92 -4.73
C LYS A 66 -13.06 -8.33 -4.18
N ALA A 67 -13.72 -7.45 -4.94
CA ALA A 67 -14.99 -6.84 -4.52
C ALA A 67 -16.07 -7.90 -4.31
N ILE A 68 -16.20 -8.85 -5.24
CA ILE A 68 -17.16 -9.97 -5.12
C ILE A 68 -16.86 -10.86 -3.92
N GLN A 69 -15.59 -11.22 -3.70
CA GLN A 69 -15.20 -12.10 -2.58
C GLN A 69 -15.33 -11.44 -1.20
N SER A 70 -15.10 -10.12 -1.12
CA SER A 70 -15.18 -9.37 0.15
C SER A 70 -16.57 -8.86 0.47
N TYR A 71 -17.51 -8.95 -0.48
CA TYR A 71 -18.89 -8.56 -0.28
C TYR A 71 -19.56 -9.47 0.76
N LYS A 72 -19.96 -8.88 1.89
CA LYS A 72 -20.84 -9.50 2.87
C LYS A 72 -22.20 -8.82 2.76
N PRO A 73 -23.26 -9.49 2.25
CA PRO A 73 -24.58 -8.90 2.25
C PRO A 73 -24.99 -8.57 3.68
N ALA A 74 -25.61 -7.41 3.90
CA ALA A 74 -26.17 -7.06 5.19
C ALA A 74 -27.14 -8.17 5.58
N GLN A 75 -26.93 -8.78 6.75
CA GLN A 75 -27.81 -9.83 7.25
C GLN A 75 -29.19 -9.20 7.43
N SER A 76 -30.14 -9.64 6.61
CA SER A 76 -31.53 -9.17 6.70
C SER A 76 -32.03 -9.55 8.09
N LEU A 77 -32.34 -8.53 8.90
CA LEU A 77 -32.98 -8.69 10.20
C LEU A 77 -34.39 -9.22 9.93
N VAL A 78 -34.53 -10.53 9.99
CA VAL A 78 -35.81 -11.22 10.20
C VAL A 78 -35.88 -11.60 11.66
#